data_AF-A0A7Y1VU90-F1
#
_entry.id   AF-A0A7Y1VU90-F1
#
_cell.length_a   1.000
_cell.length_b   1.000
_cell.length_c   1.000
_cell.angle_alpha   90.00
_cell.angle_beta   90.00
_cell.angle_gamma   90.00
#
_symmetry.space_group_name_H-M   'P 1'
#
loop_
_entity.id
_entity.type
_entity.pdbx_description
1 polymer ?
#
loop_
_entity_poly.entity_id
_entity_poly.type
_entity_poly.pdbx_seq_one_letter_code
_entity_poly.pdbx_strand_id
1 'polypeptide(L)'
;IGTRPNIDLLKLAGVQCSRGVLVNEYLQTSDPHIFAIGEIAEFHEKLYGITAAAEQQADSLAKYMSGDWSSIYSGSVIMNILKFEDLDICSIGDIFVPANDVTYEEVVFTDLSLRYYKKCIVRHDRLIGAILIGDKSEFAEFRMMIEDRIELSEKRTELLRSQTGKQEVIGRLVCSCNHVGAGNLQEAINAGCADFNELCNETGAGLGCGSCKPEVMDIFKERQKKGKNATEFTTYTY
;
A
#
# COMPACT_ATOMS: atom_id res chain seq x y z
N ILE A 1 11.34 11.00 -20.35
CA ILE A 1 10.68 9.68 -20.47
C ILE A 1 9.89 9.48 -19.18
N GLY A 2 8.60 9.15 -19.29
CA GLY A 2 7.63 9.10 -18.19
C GLY A 2 6.20 9.15 -18.76
N THR A 3 5.18 8.89 -17.95
CA THR A 3 3.78 9.05 -18.37
C THR A 3 3.32 10.49 -18.19
N ARG A 4 2.31 10.90 -18.96
CA ARG A 4 1.68 12.22 -18.86
C ARG A 4 0.16 12.04 -18.81
N PRO A 5 -0.55 12.70 -17.88
CA PRO A 5 -2.01 12.73 -17.86
C PRO A 5 -2.60 13.21 -19.19
N ASN A 6 -3.57 12.45 -19.72
CA ASN A 6 -4.30 12.82 -20.93
C ASN A 6 -5.48 13.74 -20.58
N ILE A 7 -5.23 15.05 -20.57
CA ILE A 7 -6.16 16.08 -20.08
C ILE A 7 -6.73 16.99 -21.16
N ASP A 8 -6.43 16.73 -22.43
CA ASP A 8 -6.75 17.66 -23.53
C ASP A 8 -8.26 17.84 -23.72
N LEU A 9 -9.04 16.75 -23.62
CA LEU A 9 -10.50 16.79 -23.70
C LEU A 9 -11.11 17.62 -22.56
N LEU A 10 -10.60 17.46 -21.34
CA LEU A 10 -11.14 18.13 -20.15
C LEU A 10 -10.80 19.62 -20.17
N LYS A 11 -9.62 19.99 -20.65
CA LYS A 11 -9.26 21.40 -20.90
C LYS A 11 -10.18 22.05 -21.92
N LEU A 12 -10.48 21.37 -23.03
CA LEU A 12 -11.43 21.87 -24.04
C LEU A 12 -12.85 22.02 -23.48
N ALA A 13 -13.23 21.16 -22.53
CA ALA A 13 -14.51 21.23 -21.82
C ALA A 13 -14.56 22.31 -20.72
N GLY A 14 -13.47 23.06 -20.48
CA GLY A 14 -13.41 24.10 -19.46
C GLY A 14 -13.17 23.61 -18.04
N VAL A 15 -12.84 22.32 -17.86
CA VAL A 15 -12.48 21.76 -16.55
C VAL A 15 -11.09 22.26 -16.15
N GLN A 16 -10.95 22.72 -14.91
CA GLN A 16 -9.69 23.22 -14.39
C GLN A 16 -8.62 22.12 -14.35
N CYS A 17 -7.50 22.37 -15.03
CA CYS A 17 -6.40 21.42 -15.16
C CYS A 17 -5.06 22.13 -15.00
N SER A 18 -4.09 21.45 -14.40
CA SER A 18 -2.68 21.86 -14.26
C SER A 18 -1.81 20.80 -14.96
N ARG A 19 -1.08 19.99 -14.19
CA ARG A 19 -0.36 18.79 -14.66
C ARG A 19 -1.33 17.63 -14.89
N GLY A 20 -2.36 17.54 -14.07
CA GLY A 20 -3.55 16.69 -14.22
C GLY A 20 -4.83 17.50 -14.11
N VAL A 21 -5.93 16.81 -13.81
CA VAL A 21 -7.26 17.40 -13.56
C VAL A 21 -7.34 17.75 -12.10
N LEU A 22 -7.60 19.02 -11.78
CA LEU A 22 -7.68 19.46 -10.38
C LEU A 22 -8.93 18.86 -9.74
N VAL A 23 -8.75 18.23 -8.58
CA VAL A 23 -9.84 17.64 -7.80
C VAL A 23 -9.80 18.03 -6.33
N ASN A 24 -10.97 18.10 -5.71
CA ASN A 24 -11.13 18.25 -4.26
C ASN A 24 -11.06 16.90 -3.52
N GLU A 25 -11.33 16.91 -2.21
CA GLU A 25 -11.32 15.74 -1.31
C GLU A 25 -12.37 14.69 -1.68
N TYR A 26 -13.39 15.06 -2.44
CA TYR A 26 -14.40 14.15 -2.98
C TYR A 26 -14.07 13.68 -4.40
N LEU A 27 -12.87 13.99 -4.89
CA LEU A 27 -12.39 13.65 -6.24
C LEU A 27 -13.22 14.31 -7.36
N GLN A 28 -13.93 15.38 -6.99
CA GLN A 28 -14.77 16.19 -7.87
C GLN A 28 -13.93 17.26 -8.54
N THR A 29 -14.18 17.49 -9.83
CA THR A 29 -13.49 18.53 -10.60
C THR A 29 -14.13 19.91 -10.40
N SER A 30 -13.70 20.92 -11.15
CA SER A 30 -14.37 22.23 -11.16
C SER A 30 -15.81 22.20 -11.71
N ASP A 31 -16.16 21.17 -12.47
CA ASP A 31 -17.55 20.89 -12.83
C ASP A 31 -18.15 19.92 -11.78
N PRO A 32 -19.28 20.28 -11.13
CA PRO A 32 -19.84 19.49 -10.03
C PRO A 32 -20.38 18.12 -10.48
N HIS A 33 -20.55 17.88 -11.77
CA HIS A 33 -21.03 16.61 -12.32
C HIS A 33 -19.91 15.73 -12.87
N ILE A 34 -18.66 16.20 -12.85
CA ILE A 34 -17.50 15.48 -13.36
C ILE A 34 -16.55 15.17 -12.22
N PHE A 35 -16.12 13.91 -12.13
CA PHE A 35 -15.14 13.39 -11.19
C PHE A 35 -13.93 12.85 -11.93
N ALA A 36 -12.75 12.87 -11.28
CA ALA A 36 -11.53 12.31 -11.83
C ALA A 36 -10.78 11.48 -10.79
N ILE A 37 -10.34 10.29 -11.18
CA ILE A 37 -9.57 9.35 -10.35
C ILE A 37 -8.45 8.73 -11.17
N GLY A 38 -7.51 8.08 -10.49
CA GLY A 38 -6.30 7.51 -11.06
C GLY A 38 -5.21 8.56 -11.31
N GLU A 39 -4.29 8.23 -12.21
CA GLU A 39 -3.09 9.03 -12.48
C GLU A 39 -3.39 10.43 -13.04
N ILE A 40 -4.59 10.65 -13.57
CA ILE A 40 -5.04 11.93 -14.11
C ILE A 40 -5.45 12.92 -13.02
N ALA A 41 -5.84 12.44 -11.84
CA ALA A 41 -6.35 13.27 -10.75
C ALA A 41 -5.19 13.97 -10.02
N GLU A 42 -5.19 15.30 -10.06
CA GLU A 42 -4.28 16.17 -9.33
C GLU A 42 -4.95 16.63 -8.04
N PHE A 43 -4.57 16.00 -6.93
CA PHE A 43 -5.09 16.28 -5.60
C PHE A 43 -4.04 17.03 -4.78
N HIS A 44 -4.35 18.25 -4.33
CA HIS A 44 -3.43 19.11 -3.58
C HIS A 44 -2.05 19.22 -4.23
N GLU A 45 -2.02 19.54 -5.53
CA GLU A 45 -0.81 19.70 -6.37
C GLU A 45 0.02 18.41 -6.56
N LYS A 46 -0.52 17.26 -6.16
CA LYS A 46 0.13 15.94 -6.29
C LYS A 46 -0.61 15.06 -7.28
N LEU A 47 0.19 14.34 -8.08
CA LEU A 47 -0.27 13.26 -8.94
C LEU A 47 0.19 11.93 -8.35
N TYR A 48 -0.73 10.98 -8.30
CA TYR A 48 -0.46 9.66 -7.74
C TYR A 48 -0.40 8.61 -8.86
N GLY A 49 0.81 8.33 -9.34
CA GLY A 49 1.09 7.36 -10.41
C GLY A 49 1.21 5.92 -9.91
N ILE A 50 0.35 5.48 -8.99
CA ILE A 50 0.43 4.15 -8.37
C ILE A 50 -0.94 3.49 -8.26
N THR A 51 -0.99 2.17 -8.45
CA THR A 51 -2.24 1.38 -8.36
C THR A 51 -2.96 1.59 -7.03
N ALA A 52 -2.22 1.59 -5.92
CA ALA A 52 -2.81 1.76 -4.59
C ALA A 52 -3.57 3.08 -4.43
N ALA A 53 -3.09 4.16 -5.06
CA ALA A 53 -3.78 5.44 -5.02
C ALA A 53 -5.03 5.43 -5.89
N ALA A 54 -4.98 4.82 -7.08
CA ALA A 54 -6.15 4.68 -7.94
C ALA A 54 -7.26 3.87 -7.24
N GLU A 55 -6.89 2.80 -6.52
CA GLU A 55 -7.83 2.01 -5.72
C GLU A 55 -8.42 2.83 -4.56
N GLN A 56 -7.59 3.52 -3.77
CA GLN A 56 -8.06 4.37 -2.68
C GLN A 56 -9.00 5.48 -3.17
N GLN A 57 -8.68 6.09 -4.31
CA GLN A 57 -9.53 7.10 -4.94
C GLN A 57 -10.85 6.48 -5.41
N ALA A 58 -10.81 5.31 -6.05
CA ALA A 58 -12.02 4.60 -6.45
C ALA A 58 -12.90 4.25 -5.25
N ASP A 59 -12.32 3.76 -4.16
CA ASP A 59 -13.03 3.40 -2.94
C ASP A 59 -13.69 4.61 -2.27
N SER A 60 -12.95 5.72 -2.12
CA SER A 60 -13.50 6.97 -1.58
C SER A 60 -14.64 7.51 -2.45
N LEU A 61 -14.46 7.53 -3.77
CA LEU A 61 -15.48 8.04 -4.69
C LEU A 61 -16.72 7.14 -4.72
N ALA A 62 -16.56 5.82 -4.71
CA ALA A 62 -17.68 4.88 -4.73
C ALA A 62 -18.54 5.02 -3.46
N LYS A 63 -17.91 5.19 -2.29
CA LYS A 63 -18.61 5.45 -1.02
C LYS A 63 -19.35 6.77 -1.05
N TYR A 64 -18.67 7.84 -1.49
CA TYR A 64 -19.28 9.16 -1.66
C TYR A 64 -20.51 9.13 -2.57
N MET A 65 -20.40 8.51 -3.75
CA MET A 65 -21.53 8.35 -4.69
C MET A 65 -22.66 7.47 -4.14
N SER A 66 -22.35 6.57 -3.21
CA SER A 66 -23.33 5.72 -2.52
C SER A 66 -24.02 6.43 -1.34
N GLY A 67 -23.72 7.71 -1.11
CA GLY A 67 -24.33 8.52 -0.06
C GLY A 67 -23.56 8.54 1.27
N ASP A 68 -22.30 8.09 1.29
CA ASP A 68 -21.41 8.33 2.42
C ASP A 68 -20.59 9.62 2.20
N TRP A 69 -21.19 10.73 2.61
CA TRP A 69 -20.63 12.08 2.50
C TRP A 69 -19.40 12.31 3.39
N SER A 70 -19.13 11.38 4.33
CA SER A 70 -17.93 11.41 5.15
C SER A 70 -16.71 10.77 4.46
N SER A 71 -16.93 10.07 3.35
CA SER A 71 -15.86 9.44 2.59
C SER A 71 -15.08 10.48 1.77
N ILE A 72 -13.93 10.86 2.30
CA ILE A 72 -12.99 11.80 1.68
C ILE A 72 -11.69 11.09 1.31
N TYR A 73 -11.04 11.56 0.25
CA TYR A 73 -9.68 11.21 -0.11
C TYR A 73 -8.71 12.21 0.53
N SER A 74 -7.74 11.69 1.29
CA SER A 74 -6.75 12.49 2.03
C SER A 74 -5.35 12.46 1.40
N GLY A 75 -5.22 11.89 0.20
CA GLY A 75 -3.94 11.61 -0.44
C GLY A 75 -3.40 10.22 -0.09
N SER A 76 -2.56 9.67 -0.95
CA SER A 76 -1.95 8.35 -0.78
C SER A 76 -0.48 8.43 -0.36
N VAL A 77 0.04 7.37 0.23
CA VAL A 77 1.48 7.20 0.43
C VAL A 77 2.12 6.81 -0.91
N ILE A 78 3.06 7.63 -1.39
CA ILE A 78 3.82 7.30 -2.61
C ILE A 78 4.78 6.15 -2.30
N MET A 79 4.84 5.18 -3.20
CA MET A 79 5.76 4.06 -3.09
C MET A 79 6.18 3.54 -4.46
N ASN A 80 7.41 3.07 -4.56
CA ASN A 80 7.95 2.41 -5.75
C ASN A 80 8.51 1.05 -5.33
N ILE A 81 8.22 0.01 -6.10
CA ILE A 81 8.80 -1.31 -5.94
C ILE A 81 9.36 -1.74 -7.29
N LEU A 82 10.66 -1.98 -7.35
CA LEU A 82 11.35 -2.51 -8.52
C LEU A 82 11.70 -3.97 -8.26
N LYS A 83 11.39 -4.83 -9.23
CA LYS A 83 11.64 -6.27 -9.16
C LYS A 83 12.79 -6.59 -10.11
N PHE A 84 13.95 -6.92 -9.54
CA PHE A 84 15.04 -7.56 -10.27
C PHE A 84 15.18 -9.00 -9.77
N GLU A 85 15.79 -9.86 -10.58
CA GLU A 85 15.95 -11.29 -10.24
C GLU A 85 16.70 -11.50 -8.92
N ASP A 86 17.77 -10.73 -8.70
CA ASP A 86 18.67 -10.87 -7.53
C ASP A 86 18.71 -9.65 -6.62
N LEU A 87 17.74 -8.73 -6.76
CA LEU A 87 17.73 -7.50 -5.98
C LEU A 87 16.32 -6.94 -5.80
N ASP A 88 15.92 -6.87 -4.55
CA ASP A 88 14.73 -6.14 -4.14
C ASP A 88 15.07 -4.67 -3.92
N ILE A 89 14.28 -3.77 -4.49
CA ILE A 89 14.39 -2.33 -4.24
C ILE A 89 12.98 -1.78 -4.02
N CYS A 90 12.80 -1.05 -2.93
CA CYS A 90 11.62 -0.22 -2.75
C CYS A 90 11.91 1.09 -2.03
N SER A 91 11.09 2.09 -2.34
CA SER A 91 11.02 3.37 -1.63
C SER A 91 9.58 3.65 -1.22
N ILE A 92 9.36 4.20 -0.03
CA ILE A 92 8.04 4.48 0.53
C ILE A 92 8.06 5.87 1.17
N GLY A 93 7.00 6.64 1.00
CA GLY A 93 6.82 7.93 1.67
C GLY A 93 7.75 9.02 1.17
N ASP A 94 8.06 9.97 2.06
CA ASP A 94 8.97 11.08 1.78
C ASP A 94 10.42 10.67 2.04
N ILE A 95 11.15 10.47 0.94
CA ILE A 95 12.54 10.01 0.97
C ILE A 95 13.57 11.15 0.93
N PHE A 96 13.11 12.40 0.82
CA PHE A 96 13.98 13.57 0.70
C PHE A 96 14.02 14.35 2.01
N VAL A 97 15.22 14.52 2.55
CA VAL A 97 15.43 15.33 3.74
C VAL A 97 15.89 16.73 3.34
N PRO A 98 15.17 17.81 3.73
CA PRO A 98 15.63 19.17 3.50
C PRO A 98 16.97 19.44 4.20
N ALA A 99 17.87 20.15 3.53
CA ALA A 99 19.14 20.53 4.12
C ALA A 99 18.92 21.42 5.36
N ASN A 100 19.64 21.12 6.44
CA ASN A 100 19.62 21.86 7.71
C ASN A 100 18.29 21.84 8.49
N ASP A 101 17.36 20.93 8.18
CA ASP A 101 16.15 20.74 8.99
C ASP A 101 16.38 19.68 10.06
N VAL A 102 16.57 20.13 11.31
CA VAL A 102 16.84 19.26 12.47
C VAL A 102 15.63 18.44 12.92
N THR A 103 14.43 18.70 12.37
CA THR A 103 13.24 17.88 12.67
C THR A 103 13.27 16.53 11.99
N TYR A 104 14.12 16.37 10.97
CA TYR A 104 14.33 15.12 10.25
C TYR A 104 15.52 14.36 10.81
N GLU A 105 15.34 13.06 10.95
CA GLU A 105 16.37 12.13 11.41
C GLU A 105 16.52 11.03 10.37
N GLU A 106 17.75 10.80 9.92
CA GLU A 106 18.07 9.68 9.03
C GLU A 106 18.70 8.54 9.82
N VAL A 107 18.11 7.35 9.73
CA VAL A 107 18.70 6.14 10.28
C VAL A 107 19.05 5.19 9.14
N VAL A 108 20.34 4.90 9.00
CA VAL A 108 20.90 4.16 7.86
C VAL A 108 21.61 2.91 8.35
N PHE A 109 21.27 1.77 7.74
CA PHE A 109 21.96 0.49 7.88
C PHE A 109 22.44 0.05 6.51
N THR A 110 23.67 -0.44 6.45
CA THR A 110 24.27 -0.84 5.19
C THR A 110 25.20 -2.02 5.40
N ASP A 111 25.04 -3.06 4.59
CA ASP A 111 26.00 -4.14 4.42
C ASP A 111 26.28 -4.29 2.92
N LEU A 112 27.46 -3.82 2.50
CA LEU A 112 27.87 -3.82 1.10
C LEU A 112 28.10 -5.24 0.57
N SER A 113 28.53 -6.17 1.42
CA SER A 113 28.80 -7.55 1.02
C SER A 113 27.51 -8.30 0.70
N LEU A 114 26.46 -8.01 1.47
CA LEU A 114 25.12 -8.58 1.30
C LEU A 114 24.22 -7.74 0.38
N ARG A 115 24.73 -6.62 -0.18
CA ARG A 115 23.94 -5.64 -0.96
C ARG A 115 22.70 -5.16 -0.20
N TYR A 116 22.80 -5.06 1.12
CA TYR A 116 21.73 -4.60 2.00
C TYR A 116 21.87 -3.11 2.27
N TYR A 117 20.80 -2.36 2.04
CA TYR A 117 20.71 -0.96 2.42
C TYR A 117 19.30 -0.65 2.93
N LYS A 118 19.22 -0.14 4.15
CA LYS A 118 17.99 0.36 4.76
C LYS A 118 18.22 1.81 5.18
N LYS A 119 17.42 2.73 4.66
CA LYS A 119 17.37 4.12 5.14
C LYS A 119 15.95 4.41 5.59
N CYS A 120 15.79 4.79 6.85
CA CYS A 120 14.54 5.26 7.42
C CYS A 120 14.65 6.76 7.70
N ILE A 121 13.60 7.50 7.37
CA ILE A 121 13.50 8.93 7.63
C ILE A 121 12.39 9.14 8.64
N VAL A 122 12.77 9.68 9.78
CA VAL A 122 11.89 9.92 10.91
C VAL A 122 11.71 11.42 11.10
N ARG A 123 10.48 11.84 11.40
CA ARG A 123 10.17 13.23 11.74
C ARG A 123 9.08 13.26 12.81
N HIS A 124 9.32 14.01 13.88
CA HIS A 124 8.38 14.13 15.01
C HIS A 124 7.91 12.76 15.55
N ASP A 125 8.85 11.85 15.81
CA ASP A 125 8.60 10.48 16.28
C ASP A 125 7.74 9.61 15.34
N ARG A 126 7.74 9.90 14.03
CA ARG A 126 7.01 9.11 13.03
C ARG A 126 7.89 8.74 11.87
N LEU A 127 7.75 7.52 11.36
CA LEU A 127 8.36 7.14 10.09
C LEU A 127 7.61 7.87 8.98
N ILE A 128 8.32 8.70 8.21
CA ILE A 128 7.73 9.45 7.09
C ILE A 128 8.20 8.93 5.73
N GLY A 129 9.30 8.18 5.70
CA GLY A 129 9.77 7.53 4.49
C GLY A 129 10.84 6.48 4.75
N ALA A 130 11.01 5.59 3.79
CA ALA A 130 12.00 4.52 3.85
C ALA A 130 12.52 4.14 2.46
N ILE A 131 13.75 3.65 2.40
CA ILE A 131 14.36 3.00 1.25
C ILE A 131 14.89 1.65 1.72
N LEU A 132 14.48 0.57 1.07
CA LEU A 132 14.93 -0.79 1.36
C LEU A 132 15.53 -1.39 0.08
N ILE A 133 16.73 -1.95 0.21
CA ILE A 133 17.48 -2.60 -0.86
C ILE A 133 18.07 -3.91 -0.34
N GLY A 134 17.94 -4.98 -1.13
CA GLY A 134 18.46 -6.32 -0.82
C GLY A 134 17.57 -7.13 0.12
N ASP A 135 16.81 -6.46 1.00
CA ASP A 135 15.72 -7.06 1.74
C ASP A 135 14.59 -6.05 1.95
N LYS A 136 13.36 -6.47 1.61
CA LYS A 136 12.13 -5.68 1.71
C LYS A 136 11.10 -6.31 2.65
N SER A 137 11.53 -7.22 3.52
CA SER A 137 10.69 -7.87 4.55
C SER A 137 9.87 -6.86 5.37
N GLU A 138 10.46 -5.72 5.72
CA GLU A 138 9.84 -4.65 6.52
C GLU A 138 8.91 -3.72 5.70
N PHE A 139 8.76 -3.92 4.38
CA PHE A 139 8.00 -3.01 3.51
C PHE A 139 6.56 -2.81 3.96
N ALA A 140 5.85 -3.90 4.25
CA ALA A 140 4.42 -3.85 4.58
C ALA A 140 4.19 -3.10 5.89
N GLU A 141 5.02 -3.37 6.91
CA GLU A 141 4.96 -2.67 8.19
C GLU A 141 5.29 -1.18 8.02
N PHE A 142 6.38 -0.85 7.33
CA PHE A 142 6.77 0.55 7.12
C PHE A 142 5.71 1.33 6.35
N ARG A 143 5.08 0.70 5.35
CA ARG A 143 3.95 1.28 4.64
C ARG A 143 2.82 1.64 5.61
N MET A 144 2.38 0.68 6.43
CA MET A 144 1.32 0.89 7.41
C MET A 144 1.68 2.02 8.39
N MET A 145 2.91 2.05 8.91
CA MET A 145 3.34 3.10 9.84
C MET A 145 3.32 4.50 9.22
N ILE A 146 3.73 4.62 7.95
CA ILE A 146 3.70 5.89 7.22
C ILE A 146 2.25 6.31 6.91
N GLU A 147 1.42 5.36 6.49
CA GLU A 147 0.01 5.58 6.12
C GLU A 147 -0.83 6.00 7.33
N ASP A 148 -0.70 5.29 8.45
CA ASP A 148 -1.46 5.52 9.68
C ASP A 148 -0.80 6.55 10.62
N ARG A 149 0.38 7.07 10.25
CA ARG A 149 1.16 8.06 11.02
C ARG A 149 1.45 7.59 12.46
N ILE A 150 1.82 6.33 12.59
CA ILE A 150 2.05 5.66 13.88
C ILE A 150 3.27 6.29 14.58
N GLU A 151 3.12 6.61 15.86
CA GLU A 151 4.21 7.07 16.72
C GLU A 151 5.16 5.91 17.04
N LEU A 152 6.46 6.13 16.83
CA LEU A 152 7.48 5.10 16.97
C LEU A 152 7.70 4.72 18.43
N SER A 153 7.76 5.71 19.32
CA SER A 153 7.92 5.51 20.77
C SER A 153 9.01 4.45 21.07
N GLU A 154 8.70 3.44 21.89
CA GLU A 154 9.64 2.38 22.26
C GLU A 154 10.01 1.44 21.09
N LYS A 155 9.11 1.27 20.12
CA LYS A 155 9.35 0.44 18.92
C LYS A 155 10.42 1.03 18.01
N ARG A 156 10.74 2.32 18.16
CA ARG A 156 11.78 3.00 17.38
C ARG A 156 13.08 2.20 17.31
N THR A 157 13.56 1.71 18.45
CA THR A 157 14.86 1.03 18.51
C THR A 157 14.80 -0.36 17.87
N GLU A 158 13.67 -1.04 18.03
CA GLU A 158 13.44 -2.41 17.56
C GLU A 158 13.18 -2.48 16.05
N LEU A 159 12.48 -1.48 15.50
CA LEU A 159 12.14 -1.40 14.07
C LEU A 159 13.25 -0.79 13.23
N LEU A 160 13.94 0.20 13.80
CA LEU A 160 15.04 0.83 13.09
C LEU A 160 16.26 -0.10 13.08
N ARG A 161 16.52 -0.89 14.13
CA ARG A 161 17.49 -2.00 14.05
C ARG A 161 16.88 -3.12 13.22
N SER A 162 17.55 -3.58 12.16
CA SER A 162 17.06 -4.68 11.32
C SER A 162 16.58 -5.85 12.17
N GLN A 163 15.29 -6.18 12.10
CA GLN A 163 14.82 -7.47 12.57
C GLN A 163 15.25 -8.53 11.55
N THR A 164 16.02 -9.51 12.02
CA THR A 164 16.39 -10.68 11.23
C THR A 164 15.22 -11.66 11.23
N GLY A 165 14.21 -11.37 10.41
CA GLY A 165 13.02 -12.22 10.31
C GLY A 165 12.40 -12.12 8.92
N LYS A 166 13.00 -12.77 7.92
CA LYS A 166 12.26 -13.04 6.67
C LYS A 166 11.14 -14.01 7.03
N GLN A 167 9.89 -13.59 6.89
CA GLN A 167 8.77 -14.52 6.89
C GLN A 167 9.01 -15.51 5.74
N GLU A 168 9.18 -16.80 6.07
CA GLU A 168 9.42 -17.82 5.06
C GLU A 168 8.20 -17.95 4.15
N VAL A 169 8.45 -18.02 2.84
CA VAL A 169 7.40 -18.26 1.85
C VAL A 169 6.93 -19.71 1.99
N ILE A 170 5.72 -19.91 2.50
CA ILE A 170 5.14 -21.24 2.64
C ILE A 170 4.31 -21.56 1.40
N GLY A 171 4.67 -22.64 0.71
CA GLY A 171 4.00 -23.08 -0.52
C GLY A 171 4.35 -22.23 -1.73
N ARG A 172 3.48 -22.23 -2.75
CA ARG A 172 3.70 -21.48 -4.00
C ARG A 172 3.65 -19.98 -3.72
N LEU A 173 4.61 -19.23 -4.26
CA LEU A 173 4.64 -17.76 -4.18
C LEU A 173 3.38 -17.16 -4.84
N VAL A 174 2.70 -16.27 -4.11
CA VAL A 174 1.51 -15.52 -4.56
C VAL A 174 1.81 -14.02 -4.65
N CYS A 175 2.45 -13.45 -3.61
CA CYS A 175 2.86 -12.05 -3.61
C CYS A 175 4.37 -11.91 -3.69
N SER A 176 4.88 -11.52 -4.86
CA SER A 176 6.31 -11.21 -5.02
C SER A 176 6.72 -9.92 -4.27
N CYS A 177 5.82 -8.94 -4.11
CA CYS A 177 6.13 -7.68 -3.42
C CYS A 177 6.41 -7.84 -1.93
N ASN A 178 5.73 -8.77 -1.25
CA ASN A 178 5.90 -8.97 0.19
C ASN A 178 6.32 -10.41 0.54
N HIS A 179 6.74 -11.19 -0.45
CA HIS A 179 7.18 -12.58 -0.28
C HIS A 179 6.15 -13.43 0.47
N VAL A 180 4.90 -13.42 -0.01
CA VAL A 180 3.81 -14.19 0.60
C VAL A 180 3.48 -15.39 -0.28
N GLY A 181 3.52 -16.59 0.29
CA GLY A 181 3.09 -17.82 -0.35
C GLY A 181 1.63 -18.16 -0.05
N ALA A 182 1.07 -19.09 -0.84
CA ALA A 182 -0.29 -19.58 -0.66
C ALA A 182 -0.51 -20.24 0.72
N GLY A 183 0.53 -20.84 1.30
CA GLY A 183 0.51 -21.39 2.65
C GLY A 183 0.43 -20.31 3.73
N ASN A 184 1.15 -19.20 3.58
CA ASN A 184 1.07 -18.08 4.53
C ASN A 184 -0.35 -17.47 4.55
N LEU A 185 -0.97 -17.28 3.37
CA LEU A 185 -2.36 -16.84 3.27
C LEU A 185 -3.31 -17.83 3.96
N GLN A 186 -3.04 -19.13 3.79
CA GLN A 186 -3.88 -20.16 4.37
C GLN A 186 -3.82 -20.18 5.89
N GLU A 187 -2.63 -19.99 6.46
CA GLU A 187 -2.42 -19.93 7.90
C GLU A 187 -3.17 -18.74 8.51
N ALA A 188 -3.06 -17.55 7.92
CA ALA A 188 -3.79 -16.36 8.37
C ALA A 188 -5.31 -16.56 8.31
N ILE A 189 -5.83 -17.13 7.21
CA ILE A 189 -7.26 -17.47 7.10
C ILE A 189 -7.68 -18.46 8.19
N ASN A 190 -6.86 -19.46 8.49
CA ASN A 190 -7.14 -20.45 9.53
C ASN A 190 -7.05 -19.85 10.95
N ALA A 191 -6.25 -18.80 11.14
CA ALA A 191 -6.11 -18.07 12.40
C ALA A 191 -7.31 -17.17 12.73
N GLY A 192 -8.24 -17.00 11.78
CA GLY A 192 -9.53 -16.34 12.00
C GLY A 192 -9.75 -15.07 11.17
N CYS A 193 -8.85 -14.75 10.24
CA CYS A 193 -8.96 -13.59 9.37
C CYS A 193 -10.28 -13.61 8.57
N ALA A 194 -11.18 -12.68 8.87
CA ALA A 194 -12.60 -12.78 8.49
C ALA A 194 -12.95 -11.97 7.23
N ASP A 195 -12.09 -11.03 6.85
CA ASP A 195 -12.27 -10.20 5.67
C ASP A 195 -10.99 -10.06 4.83
N PHE A 196 -11.16 -9.66 3.57
CA PHE A 196 -10.08 -9.57 2.60
C PHE A 196 -9.04 -8.49 2.94
N ASN A 197 -9.48 -7.37 3.54
CA ASN A 197 -8.58 -6.27 3.89
C ASN A 197 -7.74 -6.65 5.10
N GLU A 198 -8.35 -7.29 6.11
CA GLU A 198 -7.67 -7.88 7.25
C GLU A 198 -6.59 -8.86 6.78
N LEU A 199 -6.91 -9.73 5.81
CA LEU A 199 -5.94 -10.69 5.26
C LEU A 199 -4.76 -10.00 4.58
N CYS A 200 -5.03 -8.94 3.81
CA CYS A 200 -3.97 -8.16 3.17
C CYS A 200 -3.09 -7.44 4.20
N ASN A 201 -3.69 -6.92 5.27
CA ASN A 201 -2.98 -6.23 6.36
C ASN A 201 -2.11 -7.19 7.17
N GLU A 202 -2.62 -8.37 7.52
CA GLU A 202 -1.92 -9.36 8.33
C GLU A 202 -0.77 -10.01 7.56
N THR A 203 -0.99 -10.35 6.28
CA THR A 203 0.01 -11.07 5.48
C THR A 203 0.91 -10.16 4.66
N GLY A 204 0.53 -8.90 4.50
CA GLY A 204 1.14 -7.97 3.55
C GLY A 204 0.78 -8.24 2.08
N ALA A 205 0.12 -9.35 1.72
CA ALA A 205 -0.21 -9.63 0.33
C ALA A 205 -1.14 -8.55 -0.24
N GLY A 206 -0.84 -8.07 -1.45
CA GLY A 206 -1.64 -7.03 -2.11
C GLY A 206 -1.32 -5.59 -1.67
N LEU A 207 -0.54 -5.39 -0.61
CA LEU A 207 -0.12 -4.05 -0.13
C LEU A 207 1.06 -3.45 -0.91
N GLY A 208 1.67 -4.18 -1.85
CA GLY A 208 2.73 -3.64 -2.70
C GLY A 208 2.17 -3.01 -3.98
N CYS A 209 2.38 -3.69 -5.10
CA CYS A 209 1.88 -3.26 -6.41
C CYS A 209 0.40 -3.64 -6.69
N GLY A 210 -0.24 -4.37 -5.78
CA GLY A 210 -1.63 -4.85 -5.95
C GLY A 210 -1.82 -6.00 -6.94
N SER A 211 -0.82 -6.41 -7.72
CA SER A 211 -0.99 -7.38 -8.82
C SER A 211 -1.47 -8.77 -8.38
N CYS A 212 -1.21 -9.16 -7.14
CA CYS A 212 -1.63 -10.46 -6.59
C CYS A 212 -3.03 -10.44 -5.96
N LYS A 213 -3.68 -9.28 -5.83
CA LYS A 213 -5.00 -9.15 -5.17
C LYS A 213 -6.08 -10.08 -5.77
N PRO A 214 -6.21 -10.25 -7.10
CA PRO A 214 -7.19 -11.18 -7.67
C PRO A 214 -6.98 -12.63 -7.18
N GLU A 215 -5.73 -13.08 -7.17
CA GLU A 215 -5.38 -14.42 -6.73
C GLU A 215 -5.57 -14.61 -5.22
N VAL A 216 -5.20 -13.61 -4.41
CA VAL A 216 -5.45 -13.61 -2.96
C VAL A 216 -6.96 -13.72 -2.68
N MET A 217 -7.78 -12.99 -3.45
CA MET A 217 -9.24 -13.01 -3.34
C MET A 217 -9.81 -14.39 -3.70
N ASP A 218 -9.28 -15.04 -4.73
CA ASP A 218 -9.70 -16.39 -5.11
C ASP A 218 -9.37 -17.41 -4.00
N ILE A 219 -8.16 -17.38 -3.45
CA ILE A 219 -7.74 -18.22 -2.31
C ILE A 219 -8.65 -17.99 -1.09
N PHE A 220 -8.97 -16.73 -0.78
CA PHE A 220 -9.86 -16.38 0.32
C PHE A 220 -11.29 -16.95 0.12
N LYS A 221 -11.85 -16.80 -1.08
CA LYS A 221 -13.20 -17.29 -1.42
C LYS A 221 -13.30 -18.81 -1.44
N GLU A 222 -12.28 -19.51 -1.96
CA GLU A 222 -12.27 -20.98 -1.98
C GLU A 222 -12.34 -21.58 -0.57
N ARG A 223 -11.70 -20.94 0.40
CA ARG A 223 -11.69 -21.40 1.79
C ARG A 223 -12.95 -21.05 2.56
N GLN A 224 -13.51 -19.86 2.35
CA GLN A 224 -14.86 -19.50 2.84
C GLN A 224 -15.92 -20.54 2.42
N LYS A 225 -15.83 -21.06 1.18
CA LYS A 225 -16.71 -22.14 0.69
C LYS A 225 -16.45 -23.48 1.39
N LYS A 226 -15.19 -23.86 1.63
CA LYS A 226 -14.85 -25.10 2.34
C LYS A 226 -15.24 -25.06 3.83
N GLY A 227 -15.15 -23.91 4.49
CA GLY A 227 -15.59 -23.73 5.88
C GLY A 227 -17.10 -23.88 6.06
N LYS A 228 -17.90 -23.33 5.14
CA LYS A 228 -19.38 -23.48 5.16
C LYS A 228 -19.85 -24.93 4.90
N ASN A 229 -19.17 -25.65 4.01
CA ASN A 229 -19.50 -27.06 3.74
C ASN A 229 -19.11 -28.01 4.90
N ALA A 230 -18.17 -27.64 5.77
CA ALA A 230 -17.80 -28.46 6.92
C ALA A 230 -18.83 -28.37 8.06
N THR A 231 -19.55 -27.25 8.17
CA THR A 231 -20.61 -27.03 9.17
C THR A 231 -21.94 -27.72 8.86
N GLU A 232 -22.19 -28.17 7.63
CA GLU A 232 -23.43 -28.87 7.26
C GLU A 232 -23.38 -30.39 7.49
N PHE A 233 -22.23 -30.96 7.87
CA PHE A 233 -22.07 -32.42 8.06
C PHE A 233 -22.08 -32.88 9.53
N THR A 234 -22.27 -31.99 10.51
CA THR A 234 -22.26 -32.34 11.95
C THR A 234 -23.63 -32.48 12.62
N THR A 235 -24.75 -32.32 11.91
CA THR A 235 -26.10 -32.45 12.49
C THR A 235 -26.85 -33.70 12.03
N TYR A 236 -26.22 -34.88 12.01
CA TYR A 236 -26.94 -36.16 12.01
C TYR A 236 -26.12 -37.26 12.69
N THR A 237 -26.04 -37.22 14.02
CA THR A 237 -25.88 -38.47 14.78
C THR A 237 -26.54 -38.35 16.16
N TYR A 238 -27.48 -39.28 16.38
CA TYR A 238 -28.32 -39.58 17.55
C TYR A 238 -29.63 -38.80 17.71
#